data_AF-A0A6P5Y010-F1
#
_entry.id   AF-A0A6P5Y010-F1
#
_cell.length_a   1.000
_cell.length_b   1.000
_cell.length_c   1.000
_cell.angle_alpha   90.00
_cell.angle_beta   90.00
_cell.angle_gamma   90.00
#
_symmetry.space_group_name_H-M   'P 1'
#
loop_
_entity.id
_entity.type
_entity.pdbx_description
1 polymer ?
#
loop_
_entity_poly.entity_id
_entity_poly.type
_entity_poly.pdbx_seq_one_letter_code
_entity_poly.pdbx_strand_id
1 'polypeptide(L)'
;MFKLIKFRQDAEAFLEVLTDESQVLAKFEDFPTKKLETIRTAAALYSKSNLIVSNLKKWDLTPPAGQLLHKFDCYFTKVKEELDAFDRIKDEESRKFKSHGIDFDFNIFTMIKELMVDVSSSCMELALKEWRETKGAAADKNNGFKIDVQTKGNGIKLLWKAFQLAFRVYSFAGGNDDRADKLAKELADEILCDSSNETNPPPPKPII
;
A
#
# COMPACT_ATOMS: atom_id res chain seq x y z
N MET A 1 -2.16 5.21 22.89
CA MET A 1 -2.28 3.78 22.50
C MET A 1 -1.34 2.81 23.23
N PHE A 2 -0.02 3.04 23.33
CA PHE A 2 0.89 2.11 24.03
C PHE A 2 0.44 1.72 25.46
N LYS A 3 0.02 2.70 26.26
CA LYS A 3 -0.53 2.46 27.62
C LYS A 3 -1.77 1.55 27.63
N LEU A 4 -2.65 1.71 26.64
CA LEU A 4 -3.87 0.90 26.51
C LEU A 4 -3.54 -0.56 26.16
N ILE A 5 -2.57 -0.77 25.26
CA ILE A 5 -2.11 -2.11 24.90
C ILE A 5 -1.47 -2.80 26.10
N LYS A 6 -0.60 -2.09 26.83
CA LYS A 6 0.00 -2.62 28.06
C LYS A 6 -1.07 -2.98 29.09
N PHE A 7 -2.01 -2.07 29.34
CA PHE A 7 -3.13 -2.34 30.24
C PHE A 7 -3.94 -3.57 29.81
N ARG A 8 -4.25 -3.71 28.51
CA ARG A 8 -4.90 -4.90 27.99
C ARG A 8 -4.06 -6.14 28.30
N GLN A 9 -2.78 -6.15 27.95
CA GLN A 9 -1.91 -7.32 28.19
C GLN A 9 -1.89 -7.73 29.66
N ASP A 10 -1.75 -6.76 30.57
CA ASP A 10 -1.78 -7.00 32.00
C ASP A 10 -3.14 -7.57 32.43
N ALA A 11 -4.25 -7.00 31.95
CA ALA A 11 -5.60 -7.49 32.24
C ALA A 11 -5.84 -8.91 31.71
N GLU A 12 -5.46 -9.20 30.47
CA GLU A 12 -5.63 -10.54 29.85
C GLU A 12 -4.81 -11.59 30.61
N ALA A 13 -3.61 -11.25 31.09
CA ALA A 13 -2.80 -12.17 31.90
C ALA A 13 -3.49 -12.58 33.21
N PHE A 14 -4.29 -11.69 33.82
CA PHE A 14 -5.12 -12.04 34.98
C PHE A 14 -6.36 -12.86 34.59
N LEU A 15 -6.96 -12.57 33.43
CA LEU A 15 -8.17 -13.25 32.96
C LEU A 15 -7.89 -14.66 32.44
N GLU A 16 -6.70 -14.93 31.91
CA GLU A 16 -6.28 -16.24 31.38
C GLU A 16 -6.27 -17.35 32.45
N VAL A 17 -6.13 -16.99 33.73
CA VAL A 17 -6.13 -17.94 34.85
C VAL A 17 -7.56 -18.40 35.22
N LEU A 18 -8.60 -17.74 34.68
CA LEU A 18 -9.99 -18.07 34.98
C LEU A 18 -10.44 -19.31 34.20
N THR A 19 -11.15 -20.23 34.86
CA THR A 19 -11.65 -21.46 34.22
C THR A 19 -12.74 -21.16 33.18
N ASP A 20 -13.68 -20.28 33.51
CA ASP A 20 -14.69 -19.76 32.59
C ASP A 20 -14.79 -18.26 32.83
N GLU A 21 -14.11 -17.47 32.00
CA GLU A 21 -14.05 -16.01 32.11
C GLU A 21 -15.47 -15.41 32.18
N SER A 22 -16.38 -15.83 31.30
CA SER A 22 -17.71 -15.25 31.21
C SER A 22 -18.53 -15.50 32.47
N GLN A 23 -18.49 -16.73 33.00
CA GLN A 23 -19.20 -17.06 34.24
C GLN A 23 -18.56 -16.42 35.47
N VAL A 24 -17.22 -16.32 35.52
CA VAL A 24 -16.53 -15.71 36.66
C VAL A 24 -16.80 -14.21 36.69
N LEU A 25 -16.67 -13.52 35.56
CA LEU A 25 -16.91 -12.08 35.46
C LEU A 25 -18.38 -11.73 35.72
N ALA A 26 -19.33 -12.59 35.33
CA ALA A 26 -20.76 -12.39 35.59
C ALA A 26 -21.13 -12.42 37.09
N LYS A 27 -20.28 -12.99 37.97
CA LYS A 27 -20.49 -12.99 39.43
C LYS A 27 -20.16 -11.64 40.08
N PHE A 28 -19.48 -10.75 39.38
CA PHE A 28 -19.13 -9.42 39.85
C PHE A 28 -20.14 -8.41 39.31
N GLU A 29 -21.07 -7.98 40.16
CA GLU A 29 -22.25 -7.17 39.81
C GLU A 29 -21.90 -5.85 39.10
N ASP A 30 -20.75 -5.25 39.44
CA ASP A 30 -20.26 -3.98 38.87
C ASP A 30 -19.08 -4.14 37.91
N PHE A 31 -18.77 -5.36 37.45
CA PHE A 31 -17.63 -5.55 36.56
C PHE A 31 -17.86 -4.84 35.21
N PRO A 32 -16.91 -4.03 34.74
CA PRO A 32 -17.11 -3.20 33.56
C PRO A 32 -16.88 -4.00 32.27
N THR A 33 -17.63 -5.08 32.04
CA THR A 33 -17.49 -6.00 30.89
C THR A 33 -17.53 -5.25 29.56
N LYS A 34 -18.47 -4.31 29.39
CA LYS A 34 -18.58 -3.50 28.17
C LYS A 34 -17.34 -2.66 27.91
N LYS A 35 -16.72 -2.12 28.97
CA LYS A 35 -15.47 -1.36 28.87
C LYS A 35 -14.32 -2.29 28.50
N LEU A 36 -14.22 -3.46 29.13
CA LEU A 36 -13.20 -4.46 28.80
C LEU A 36 -13.29 -4.88 27.33
N GLU A 37 -14.48 -5.21 26.83
CA GLU A 37 -14.69 -5.54 25.41
C GLU A 37 -14.30 -4.39 24.48
N THR A 38 -14.66 -3.16 24.85
CA THR A 38 -14.29 -1.97 24.08
C THR A 38 -12.77 -1.76 24.05
N ILE A 39 -12.06 -2.03 25.17
CA ILE A 39 -10.59 -2.02 25.23
C ILE A 39 -9.99 -3.10 24.33
N ARG A 40 -10.56 -4.32 24.35
CA ARG A 40 -10.14 -5.42 23.47
C ARG A 40 -10.27 -5.05 21.99
N THR A 41 -11.43 -4.51 21.59
CA THR A 41 -11.66 -4.04 20.22
C THR A 41 -10.68 -2.93 19.82
N ALA A 42 -10.52 -1.89 20.64
CA ALA A 42 -9.61 -0.79 20.36
C ALA A 42 -8.14 -1.26 20.23
N ALA A 43 -7.69 -2.14 21.13
CA ALA A 43 -6.34 -2.67 21.10
C ALA A 43 -6.11 -3.59 19.90
N ALA A 44 -7.09 -4.43 19.53
CA ALA A 44 -7.01 -5.28 18.35
C ALA A 44 -6.93 -4.46 17.06
N LEU A 45 -7.76 -3.43 16.94
CA LEU A 45 -7.74 -2.50 15.81
C LEU A 45 -6.37 -1.84 15.65
N TYR A 46 -5.85 -1.25 16.73
CA TYR A 46 -4.54 -0.59 16.68
C TYR A 46 -3.40 -1.56 16.37
N SER A 47 -3.42 -2.76 16.95
CA SER A 47 -2.39 -3.77 16.70
C SER A 47 -2.38 -4.19 15.24
N LYS A 48 -3.57 -4.37 14.64
CA LYS A 48 -3.73 -4.67 13.22
C LYS A 48 -3.22 -3.53 12.34
N SER A 49 -3.60 -2.29 12.63
CA SER A 49 -3.11 -1.11 11.91
C SER A 49 -1.60 -0.93 12.03
N ASN A 50 -1.03 -1.15 13.21
CA ASN A 50 0.41 -1.02 13.44
C ASN A 50 1.22 -2.13 12.75
N LEU A 51 0.63 -3.32 12.59
CA LEU A 51 1.21 -4.38 11.77
C LEU A 51 1.28 -3.96 10.29
N ILE A 52 0.21 -3.34 9.77
CA ILE A 52 0.21 -2.78 8.40
C ILE A 52 1.31 -1.72 8.25
N VAL A 53 1.38 -0.75 9.17
CA VAL A 53 2.44 0.27 9.20
C VAL A 53 3.83 -0.37 9.21
N SER A 54 4.04 -1.39 10.05
CA SER A 54 5.32 -2.08 10.16
C SER A 54 5.72 -2.81 8.88
N ASN A 55 4.76 -3.45 8.21
CA ASN A 55 4.98 -4.14 6.94
C ASN A 55 5.32 -3.15 5.82
N LEU A 56 4.63 -2.00 5.76
CA LEU A 56 4.90 -0.96 4.76
C LEU A 56 6.27 -0.30 4.98
N LYS A 57 6.65 -0.02 6.23
CA LYS A 57 7.98 0.54 6.55
C LYS A 57 9.14 -0.40 6.24
N LYS A 58 8.90 -1.72 6.33
CA LYS A 58 9.89 -2.77 6.04
C LYS A 58 9.72 -3.33 4.63
N TRP A 59 9.02 -2.60 3.75
CA TRP A 59 8.74 -3.09 2.42
C TRP A 59 10.05 -3.23 1.64
N ASP A 60 10.31 -4.44 1.16
CA ASP A 60 11.55 -4.77 0.47
C ASP A 60 11.49 -4.31 -0.98
N LEU A 61 12.43 -3.46 -1.38
CA LEU A 61 12.51 -2.84 -2.71
C LEU A 61 13.51 -3.56 -3.63
N THR A 62 13.48 -4.89 -3.63
CA THR A 62 14.38 -5.69 -4.46
C THR A 62 13.83 -5.84 -5.89
N PRO A 63 14.68 -5.68 -6.92
CA PRO A 63 14.39 -6.12 -8.28
C PRO A 63 13.99 -7.61 -8.32
N PRO A 64 13.17 -8.04 -9.30
CA PRO A 64 12.65 -7.26 -10.42
C PRO A 64 11.36 -6.48 -10.09
N ALA A 65 11.22 -5.27 -10.63
CA ALA A 65 10.10 -4.36 -10.36
C ALA A 65 8.73 -4.98 -10.67
N GLY A 66 8.64 -5.84 -11.68
CA GLY A 66 7.41 -6.53 -12.03
C GLY A 66 6.86 -7.43 -10.90
N GLN A 67 7.73 -8.11 -10.16
CA GLN A 67 7.33 -8.95 -9.02
C GLN A 67 6.95 -8.07 -7.82
N LEU A 68 7.71 -7.00 -7.60
CA LEU A 68 7.44 -6.03 -6.54
C LEU A 68 6.06 -5.37 -6.72
N LEU A 69 5.76 -4.90 -7.93
CA LEU A 69 4.47 -4.30 -8.29
C LEU A 69 3.31 -5.26 -8.04
N HIS A 70 3.45 -6.52 -8.47
CA HIS A 70 2.40 -7.53 -8.25
C HIS A 70 2.19 -7.81 -6.76
N LYS A 71 3.28 -8.02 -6.00
CA LYS A 71 3.22 -8.26 -4.56
C LYS A 71 2.56 -7.08 -3.83
N PHE A 72 2.93 -5.86 -4.20
CA PHE A 72 2.38 -4.65 -3.62
C PHE A 72 0.91 -4.47 -3.99
N ASP A 73 0.51 -4.70 -5.25
CA ASP A 73 -0.89 -4.59 -5.67
C ASP A 73 -1.82 -5.57 -4.91
N CYS A 74 -1.39 -6.82 -4.72
CA CYS A 74 -2.12 -7.78 -3.90
C CYS A 74 -2.23 -7.33 -2.44
N TYR A 75 -1.17 -6.76 -1.87
CA TYR A 75 -1.16 -6.27 -0.50
C TYR A 75 -2.04 -5.03 -0.33
N PHE A 76 -1.90 -4.07 -1.24
CA PHE A 76 -2.71 -2.85 -1.33
C PHE A 76 -4.19 -3.18 -1.39
N THR A 77 -4.60 -4.13 -2.24
CA THR A 77 -6.01 -4.52 -2.38
C THR A 77 -6.59 -5.03 -1.06
N LYS A 78 -5.85 -5.88 -0.34
CA LYS A 78 -6.26 -6.39 0.98
C LYS A 78 -6.37 -5.27 2.02
N VAL A 79 -5.35 -4.42 2.13
CA VAL A 79 -5.34 -3.33 3.11
C VAL A 79 -6.43 -2.31 2.80
N LYS A 80 -6.68 -2.01 1.52
CA LYS A 80 -7.76 -1.13 1.09
C LYS A 80 -9.12 -1.67 1.55
N GLU A 81 -9.43 -2.94 1.27
CA GLU A 81 -10.70 -3.55 1.70
C GLU A 81 -10.89 -3.46 3.21
N GLU A 82 -9.83 -3.70 3.99
CA GLU A 82 -9.87 -3.58 5.44
C GLU A 82 -10.08 -2.14 5.91
N LEU A 83 -9.37 -1.17 5.34
CA LEU A 83 -9.52 0.25 5.69
C LEU A 83 -10.88 0.80 5.27
N ASP A 84 -11.40 0.41 4.10
CA ASP A 84 -12.73 0.80 3.64
C ASP A 84 -13.82 0.25 4.58
N ALA A 85 -13.65 -0.98 5.09
CA ALA A 85 -14.55 -1.53 6.11
C ALA A 85 -14.45 -0.75 7.43
N PHE A 86 -13.25 -0.36 7.86
CA PHE A 86 -13.06 0.45 9.05
C PHE A 86 -13.64 1.86 8.92
N ASP A 87 -13.46 2.53 7.77
CA ASP A 87 -13.98 3.87 7.53
C ASP A 87 -15.51 3.91 7.61
N ARG A 88 -16.20 2.83 7.22
CA ARG A 88 -17.68 2.72 7.36
C ARG A 88 -18.15 2.66 8.81
N ILE A 89 -17.39 2.03 9.71
CA ILE A 89 -17.75 1.88 11.13
C ILE A 89 -17.04 2.89 12.04
N LYS A 90 -16.17 3.73 11.47
CA LYS A 90 -15.30 4.67 12.20
C LYS A 90 -16.06 5.59 13.13
N ASP A 91 -17.16 6.18 12.67
CA ASP A 91 -17.93 7.13 13.49
C ASP A 91 -18.63 6.44 14.66
N GLU A 92 -19.09 5.20 14.46
CA GLU A 92 -19.70 4.40 15.52
C GLU A 92 -18.67 3.96 16.56
N GLU A 93 -17.55 3.38 16.12
CA GLU A 93 -16.48 2.94 17.01
C GLU A 93 -15.82 4.14 17.73
N SER A 94 -15.66 5.29 17.07
CA SER A 94 -15.15 6.52 17.70
C SER A 94 -16.04 6.99 18.86
N ARG A 95 -17.37 7.00 18.67
CA ARG A 95 -18.32 7.32 19.75
C ARG A 95 -18.24 6.30 20.88
N LYS A 96 -18.15 5.01 20.56
CA LYS A 96 -18.06 3.90 21.53
C LYS A 96 -16.77 3.94 22.34
N PHE A 97 -15.63 4.25 21.72
CA PHE A 97 -14.35 4.41 22.40
C PHE A 97 -14.39 5.61 23.35
N LYS A 98 -14.88 6.76 22.87
CA LYS A 98 -15.01 7.97 23.69
C LYS A 98 -15.95 7.79 24.89
N SER A 99 -17.08 7.10 24.73
CA SER A 99 -18.00 6.84 25.85
C SER A 99 -17.39 5.98 26.96
N HIS A 100 -16.37 5.20 26.64
CA HIS A 100 -15.60 4.39 27.60
C HIS A 100 -14.27 5.05 28.03
N GLY A 101 -14.03 6.30 27.64
CA GLY A 101 -12.82 7.05 27.98
C GLY A 101 -11.56 6.58 27.24
N ILE A 102 -11.72 5.93 26.09
CA ILE A 102 -10.63 5.48 25.24
C ILE A 102 -10.40 6.54 24.15
N ASP A 103 -9.24 7.17 24.20
CA ASP A 103 -8.78 8.07 23.15
C ASP A 103 -8.00 7.28 22.10
N PHE A 104 -8.69 6.92 21.01
CA PHE A 104 -8.11 6.20 19.89
C PHE A 104 -7.61 7.19 18.84
N ASP A 105 -6.32 7.10 18.51
CA ASP A 105 -5.70 7.93 17.49
C ASP A 105 -5.95 7.34 16.08
N PHE A 106 -6.93 7.90 15.39
CA PHE A 106 -7.28 7.52 14.03
C PHE A 106 -6.28 8.02 12.98
N ASN A 107 -5.28 8.84 13.34
CA ASN A 107 -4.22 9.27 12.42
C ASN A 107 -3.37 8.09 11.94
N ILE A 108 -3.42 6.94 12.61
CA ILE A 108 -2.77 5.70 12.12
C ILE A 108 -3.28 5.30 10.73
N PHE A 109 -4.53 5.61 10.38
CA PHE A 109 -5.06 5.34 9.04
C PHE A 109 -4.50 6.32 8.00
N THR A 110 -4.32 7.59 8.36
CA THR A 110 -3.62 8.57 7.53
C THR A 110 -2.18 8.12 7.26
N MET A 111 -1.47 7.68 8.31
CA MET A 111 -0.10 7.15 8.17
C MET A 111 -0.03 5.92 7.26
N ILE A 112 -1.03 5.03 7.31
CA ILE A 112 -1.10 3.89 6.38
C ILE A 112 -1.26 4.38 4.94
N LYS A 113 -2.13 5.37 4.69
CA LYS A 113 -2.35 5.95 3.36
C LYS A 113 -1.07 6.60 2.80
N GLU A 114 -0.38 7.38 3.63
CA GLU A 114 0.92 8.00 3.27
C GLU A 114 1.97 6.94 2.93
N LEU A 115 2.14 5.92 3.78
CA LEU A 115 3.09 4.84 3.53
C LEU A 115 2.75 4.02 2.28
N MET A 116 1.48 3.88 1.91
CA MET A 116 1.08 3.25 0.65
C MET A 116 1.55 4.09 -0.56
N VAL A 117 1.44 5.42 -0.48
CA VAL A 117 1.96 6.34 -1.50
C VAL A 117 3.50 6.23 -1.57
N ASP A 118 4.18 6.15 -0.44
CA ASP A 118 5.65 5.99 -0.37
C ASP A 118 6.14 4.69 -1.02
N VAL A 119 5.46 3.56 -0.76
CA VAL A 119 5.80 2.27 -1.37
C VAL A 119 5.48 2.28 -2.85
N SER A 120 4.35 2.87 -3.25
CA SER A 120 3.95 3.01 -4.65
C SER A 120 4.96 3.81 -5.46
N SER A 121 5.38 4.97 -4.95
CA SER A 121 6.41 5.81 -5.59
C SER A 121 7.75 5.10 -5.70
N SER A 122 8.14 4.33 -4.69
CA SER A 122 9.35 3.50 -4.75
C SER A 122 9.25 2.40 -5.81
N CYS A 123 8.06 1.82 -6.02
CA CYS A 123 7.82 0.90 -7.15
C CYS A 123 7.96 1.60 -8.52
N MET A 124 7.47 2.84 -8.65
CA MET A 124 7.60 3.64 -9.88
C MET A 124 9.07 3.95 -10.19
N GLU A 125 9.85 4.35 -9.18
CA GLU A 125 11.30 4.61 -9.34
C GLU A 125 12.04 3.38 -9.84
N LEU A 126 11.75 2.21 -9.24
CA LEU A 126 12.39 0.96 -9.65
C LEU A 126 12.00 0.57 -11.08
N ALA A 127 10.73 0.73 -11.45
CA ALA A 127 10.25 0.45 -12.80
C ALA A 127 10.92 1.38 -13.84
N LEU A 128 11.07 2.68 -13.53
CA LEU A 128 11.78 3.63 -14.38
C LEU A 128 13.26 3.31 -14.50
N LYS A 129 13.90 2.88 -13.41
CA LYS A 129 15.31 2.47 -13.41
C LYS A 129 15.53 1.26 -14.31
N GLU A 130 14.74 0.20 -14.15
CA GLU A 130 14.82 -1.00 -14.99
C GLU A 130 14.54 -0.69 -16.47
N TRP A 131 13.58 0.20 -16.73
CA TRP A 131 13.29 0.69 -18.09
C TRP A 131 14.50 1.40 -18.72
N ARG A 132 15.15 2.29 -17.98
CA ARG A 132 16.34 3.02 -18.48
C ARG A 132 17.53 2.12 -18.70
N GLU A 133 17.77 1.15 -17.81
CA GLU A 133 18.86 0.19 -17.95
C GLU A 133 18.66 -0.70 -19.19
N THR A 134 17.42 -1.13 -19.47
CA THR A 134 17.10 -1.91 -20.68
C THR A 134 17.20 -1.07 -21.96
N LYS A 135 16.81 0.21 -21.92
CA LYS A 135 16.95 1.17 -23.03
C LYS A 135 18.43 1.52 -23.30
N GLY A 136 19.22 1.74 -22.24
CA GLY A 136 20.64 2.08 -22.32
C GLY A 136 21.53 0.92 -22.77
N ALA A 137 21.30 -0.29 -22.24
CA ALA A 137 22.02 -1.50 -22.66
C ALA A 137 21.82 -1.86 -24.15
N ALA A 138 20.73 -1.38 -24.75
CA ALA A 138 20.50 -1.51 -26.18
C ALA A 138 21.19 -0.43 -27.04
N ALA A 139 21.46 0.75 -26.48
CA ALA A 139 22.14 1.85 -27.18
C ALA A 139 23.66 1.64 -27.23
N ASP A 140 24.27 1.07 -26.19
CA ASP A 140 25.72 0.81 -26.13
C ASP A 140 26.17 -0.34 -27.05
N LYS A 141 25.26 -1.23 -27.44
CA LYS A 141 25.53 -2.27 -28.46
C LYS A 141 25.38 -1.68 -29.85
N ASN A 142 26.35 -0.85 -30.22
CA ASN A 142 26.52 -0.22 -31.54
C ASN A 142 26.89 -1.24 -32.64
N ASN A 143 26.21 -2.39 -32.67
CA ASN A 143 26.29 -3.40 -33.73
C ASN A 143 24.88 -3.94 -34.03
N GLY A 144 24.04 -3.09 -34.62
CA GLY A 144 22.95 -3.51 -35.52
C GLY A 144 21.79 -4.36 -34.99
N PHE A 145 21.70 -4.68 -33.71
CA PHE A 145 20.53 -5.38 -33.18
C PHE A 145 19.50 -4.35 -32.69
N LYS A 146 18.45 -4.15 -33.52
CA LYS A 146 17.22 -3.46 -33.10
C LYS A 146 16.81 -4.03 -31.74
N ILE A 147 16.41 -3.17 -30.80
CA ILE A 147 15.75 -3.62 -29.57
C ILE A 147 14.66 -4.60 -30.01
N ASP A 148 14.72 -5.82 -29.50
CA ASP A 148 13.67 -6.79 -29.76
C ASP A 148 12.34 -6.18 -29.31
N VAL A 149 11.39 -6.09 -30.24
CA VAL A 149 10.06 -5.48 -30.05
C VAL A 149 9.39 -6.06 -28.80
N GLN A 150 9.66 -7.34 -28.51
CA GLN A 150 9.14 -8.03 -27.34
C GLN A 150 9.79 -7.54 -26.02
N THR A 151 11.10 -7.27 -25.99
CA THR A 151 11.79 -6.72 -24.82
C THR A 151 11.36 -5.27 -24.55
N LYS A 152 11.22 -4.46 -25.60
CA LYS A 152 10.69 -3.08 -25.50
C LYS A 152 9.24 -3.05 -25.02
N GLY A 153 8.40 -3.91 -25.61
CA GLY A 153 6.99 -4.04 -25.24
C GLY A 153 6.80 -4.52 -23.79
N ASN A 154 7.71 -5.33 -23.25
CA ASN A 154 7.66 -5.75 -21.86
C ASN A 154 8.01 -4.63 -20.88
N GLY A 155 8.96 -3.75 -21.23
CA GLY A 155 9.30 -2.57 -20.44
C GLY A 155 8.17 -1.54 -20.37
N ILE A 156 7.52 -1.23 -21.50
CA ILE A 156 6.36 -0.32 -21.52
C ILE A 156 5.18 -0.91 -20.73
N LYS A 157 4.93 -2.22 -20.85
CA LYS A 157 3.90 -2.89 -20.03
C LYS A 157 4.20 -2.79 -18.53
N LEU A 158 5.47 -2.84 -18.13
CA LEU A 158 5.89 -2.68 -16.75
C LEU A 158 5.59 -1.25 -16.25
N LEU A 159 5.96 -0.24 -17.02
CA LEU A 159 5.63 1.16 -16.71
C LEU A 159 4.11 1.33 -16.60
N TRP A 160 3.34 0.85 -17.58
CA TRP A 160 1.88 0.95 -17.54
C TRP A 160 1.27 0.34 -16.27
N LYS A 161 1.77 -0.81 -15.82
CA LYS A 161 1.34 -1.43 -14.55
C LYS A 161 1.71 -0.56 -13.34
N ALA A 162 2.90 0.01 -13.31
CA ALA A 162 3.32 0.93 -12.26
C ALA A 162 2.42 2.18 -12.20
N PHE A 163 2.10 2.75 -13.36
CA PHE A 163 1.19 3.89 -13.48
C PHE A 163 -0.21 3.59 -12.95
N GLN A 164 -0.80 2.47 -13.39
CA GLN A 164 -2.14 2.06 -12.96
C GLN A 164 -2.21 1.82 -11.45
N LEU A 165 -1.18 1.20 -10.87
CA LEU A 165 -1.09 0.98 -9.44
C LEU A 165 -0.98 2.31 -8.69
N ALA A 166 -0.11 3.21 -9.15
CA ALA A 166 0.04 4.53 -8.55
C ALA A 166 -1.27 5.34 -8.58
N PHE A 167 -2.02 5.31 -9.68
CA PHE A 167 -3.32 5.96 -9.76
C PHE A 167 -4.37 5.38 -8.79
N ARG A 168 -4.37 4.05 -8.61
CA ARG A 168 -5.25 3.39 -7.63
C ARG A 168 -4.89 3.80 -6.19
N VAL A 169 -3.59 3.87 -5.88
CA VAL A 169 -3.10 4.29 -4.56
C VAL A 169 -3.42 5.76 -4.30
N TYR A 170 -3.18 6.64 -5.28
CA TYR A 170 -3.58 8.05 -5.23
C TYR A 170 -5.06 8.21 -4.90
N SER A 171 -5.92 7.51 -5.63
CA SER A 171 -7.38 7.59 -5.44
C SER A 171 -7.80 7.11 -4.05
N PHE A 172 -7.08 6.14 -3.48
CA PHE A 172 -7.32 5.62 -2.14
C PHE A 172 -6.81 6.55 -1.03
N ALA A 173 -5.62 7.13 -1.22
CA ALA A 173 -5.01 8.05 -0.27
C ALA A 173 -5.71 9.41 -0.25
N GLY A 174 -6.37 9.78 -1.35
CA GLY A 174 -7.00 11.09 -1.54
C GLY A 174 -6.01 12.17 -1.98
N GLY A 175 -4.84 11.77 -2.48
CA GLY A 175 -3.74 12.64 -2.85
C GLY A 175 -2.41 11.88 -2.94
N ASN A 176 -1.43 12.53 -3.56
CA ASN A 176 -0.04 12.09 -3.60
C ASN A 176 0.84 13.13 -2.88
N ASP A 177 2.06 12.74 -2.54
CA ASP A 177 3.12 13.68 -2.22
C ASP A 177 3.79 14.22 -3.50
N ASP A 178 4.57 15.30 -3.39
CA ASP A 178 5.23 15.93 -4.53
C ASP A 178 6.16 14.95 -5.28
N ARG A 179 6.75 13.98 -4.56
CA ARG A 179 7.62 12.96 -5.14
C ARG A 179 6.83 12.00 -6.02
N ALA A 180 5.73 11.43 -5.53
CA ALA A 180 4.90 10.51 -6.31
C ALA A 180 4.31 11.19 -7.55
N ASP A 181 3.94 12.47 -7.45
CA ASP A 181 3.43 13.23 -8.60
C ASP A 181 4.48 13.47 -9.68
N LYS A 182 5.72 13.77 -9.29
CA LYS A 182 6.82 13.91 -10.24
C LYS A 182 7.09 12.59 -10.97
N LEU A 183 7.14 11.49 -10.23
CA LEU A 183 7.38 10.16 -10.79
C LEU A 183 6.24 9.72 -11.71
N ALA A 184 4.99 9.97 -11.34
CA ALA A 184 3.84 9.65 -12.19
C ALA A 184 3.87 10.42 -13.52
N LYS A 185 4.29 11.70 -13.51
CA LYS A 185 4.48 12.50 -14.73
C LYS A 185 5.59 11.94 -15.60
N GLU A 186 6.76 11.69 -15.01
CA GLU A 186 7.92 11.14 -15.72
C GLU A 186 7.60 9.77 -16.35
N LEU A 187 6.84 8.95 -15.64
CA LEU A 187 6.42 7.65 -16.10
C LEU A 187 5.40 7.74 -17.24
N ALA A 188 4.48 8.72 -17.19
CA ALA A 188 3.57 9.02 -18.29
C ALA A 188 4.32 9.52 -19.53
N ASP A 189 5.31 10.41 -19.36
CA ASP A 189 6.10 10.94 -20.46
C ASP A 189 6.87 9.82 -21.19
N GLU A 190 7.49 8.88 -20.47
CA GLU A 190 8.17 7.73 -21.08
C GLU A 190 7.21 6.80 -21.83
N ILE A 191 5.99 6.60 -21.32
CA ILE A 191 4.95 5.82 -22.00
C ILE A 191 4.52 6.51 -23.31
N LEU A 192 4.36 7.84 -23.30
CA LEU A 192 3.89 8.63 -24.44
C LEU A 192 4.97 8.88 -25.51
N CYS A 193 6.22 9.09 -25.10
CA CYS A 193 7.32 9.26 -26.05
C CYS A 193 7.56 8.01 -26.90
N ASP A 194 7.27 6.82 -26.38
CA ASP A 194 7.43 5.57 -27.13
C ASP A 194 6.28 5.25 -28.08
N SER A 195 5.03 5.64 -27.76
CA SER A 195 3.90 5.49 -28.68
C SER A 195 4.03 6.35 -29.94
N SER A 196 4.82 7.42 -29.87
CA SER A 196 5.08 8.35 -30.98
C SER A 196 6.12 7.85 -31.99
N ASN A 197 6.91 6.82 -31.64
CA ASN A 197 7.97 6.28 -32.51
C ASN A 197 7.49 5.16 -33.45
N GLU A 198 6.23 4.71 -33.35
CA GLU A 198 5.66 3.67 -34.23
C GLU A 198 5.02 4.22 -35.52
N THR A 199 4.92 5.54 -35.70
CA THR A 199 4.11 6.18 -36.76
C THR A 199 4.87 6.68 -37.98
N ASN A 200 6.10 6.21 -38.25
CA ASN A 200 6.78 6.55 -39.52
C ASN A 200 6.38 5.56 -40.63
N PRO A 201 5.59 5.96 -41.65
CA PRO A 201 5.27 5.09 -42.77
C PRO A 201 6.55 4.77 -43.58
N PRO A 202 6.68 3.55 -44.13
CA PRO A 202 7.83 3.20 -44.97
C PRO A 202 7.87 4.11 -46.22
N PRO A 203 9.08 4.51 -46.68
CA PRO A 203 9.19 5.36 -47.86
C PRO A 203 8.58 4.65 -49.08
N PRO A 204 7.88 5.40 -49.96
CA PRO A 204 7.26 4.81 -51.14
C PRO A 204 8.32 4.13 -52.02
N LYS A 205 8.07 2.86 -52.36
CA LYS A 205 8.94 2.10 -53.26
C LYS A 205 8.99 2.79 -54.64
N PRO A 206 10.17 2.94 -55.25
CA PRO A 206 10.27 3.46 -56.60
C PRO A 206 9.58 2.50 -57.57
N ILE A 207 8.64 3.05 -58.34
CA ILE A 207 7.96 2.37 -59.44
C ILE A 207 8.98 2.26 -60.57
N ILE A 208 9.34 1.03 -60.95
CA ILE A 208 10.05 0.71 -62.20
C ILE A 208 9.00 0.37 -63.25
#